data_AF-A0A7C4QLF6-F1
#
_entry.id   AF-A0A7C4QLF6-F1
#
_cell.length_a   1.000
_cell.length_b   1.000
_cell.length_c   1.000
_cell.angle_alpha   90.00
_cell.angle_beta   90.00
_cell.angle_gamma   90.00
#
_symmetry.space_group_name_H-M   'P 1'
#
loop_
_entity.id
_entity.type
_entity.pdbx_description
1 polymer ?
#
loop_
_entity_poly.entity_id
_entity_poly.type
_entity_poly.pdbx_seq_one_letter_code
_entity_poly.pdbx_strand_id
1 'polypeptide(L)'
;VIDSLGIEGRYRLVYAEDLVDNSGYWATLLRVAKSASLARVRRALTILGRRSDEGESDFSKLIYPLMQVTDIFELGVDVALGGTDQRKAHMLQRDVAEKLKKRKVIAIHTPLIPSLQGLGRMDLTGLSEEALEELMMEHKMSKSKPESAIFVTDSDEVIRDKVLKAYCPPRIVEGNPVIEIAKHLIFRGEERKLTIDRPQKFGGPIDVWSQEELVRLYASGVIHPLDLKNAVANYLIDFMKPIREKLFSNREYREVIEVISRSVSR
;
A
#
# COMPACT_ATOMS: atom_id res chain seq x y z
N VAL A 1 10.97 -9.06 -8.65
CA VAL A 1 10.77 -7.92 -7.71
C VAL A 1 11.06 -8.33 -6.28
N ILE A 2 10.33 -9.29 -5.71
CA ILE A 2 10.47 -9.69 -4.31
C ILE A 2 11.89 -10.18 -3.97
N ASP A 3 12.52 -10.98 -4.83
CA ASP A 3 13.92 -11.41 -4.64
C ASP A 3 14.91 -10.25 -4.59
N SER A 4 14.67 -9.17 -5.35
CA SER A 4 15.50 -7.97 -5.34
C SER A 4 15.48 -7.22 -4.00
N LEU A 5 14.54 -7.59 -3.12
CA LEU A 5 14.42 -7.07 -1.75
C LEU A 5 15.08 -7.99 -0.71
N GLY A 6 15.87 -8.98 -1.16
CA GLY A 6 16.69 -9.82 -0.29
C GLY A 6 15.94 -10.97 0.41
N ILE A 7 14.71 -11.29 0.01
CA ILE A 7 13.91 -12.38 0.60
C ILE A 7 13.82 -13.62 -0.30
N GLU A 8 14.73 -13.75 -1.25
CA GLU A 8 14.84 -14.91 -2.14
C GLU A 8 14.94 -16.22 -1.34
N GLY A 9 14.19 -17.24 -1.78
CA GLY A 9 14.13 -18.56 -1.13
C GLY A 9 13.43 -18.61 0.23
N ARG A 10 12.92 -17.47 0.74
CA ARG A 10 12.26 -17.38 2.05
C ARG A 10 10.73 -17.25 1.98
N TYR A 11 10.15 -17.57 0.82
CA TYR A 11 8.70 -17.51 0.60
C TYR A 11 8.20 -18.71 -0.21
N ARG A 12 6.92 -19.04 -0.05
CA ARG A 12 6.19 -19.98 -0.90
C ARG A 12 5.17 -19.19 -1.72
N LEU A 13 5.26 -19.27 -3.04
CA LEU A 13 4.24 -18.73 -3.93
C LEU A 13 3.11 -19.77 -4.05
N VAL A 14 1.86 -19.32 -3.84
CA VAL A 14 0.67 -20.14 -4.01
C VAL A 14 -0.24 -19.38 -4.97
N TYR A 15 -0.62 -20.00 -6.09
CA TYR A 15 -1.58 -19.39 -7.00
C TYR A 15 -3.00 -19.66 -6.47
N ALA A 16 -3.88 -18.67 -6.59
CA ALA A 16 -5.26 -18.85 -6.15
C ALA A 16 -5.97 -19.98 -6.92
N GLU A 17 -5.56 -20.22 -8.17
CA GLU A 17 -6.03 -21.34 -9.00
C GLU A 17 -5.82 -22.70 -8.29
N ASP A 18 -4.66 -22.90 -7.65
CA ASP A 18 -4.34 -24.12 -6.90
C ASP A 18 -5.28 -24.34 -5.69
N LEU A 19 -5.83 -23.26 -5.14
CA LEU A 19 -6.77 -23.32 -4.02
C LEU A 19 -8.20 -23.61 -4.51
N VAL A 20 -8.64 -22.88 -5.54
CA VAL A 20 -10.04 -22.93 -6.00
C VAL A 20 -10.36 -24.16 -6.85
N ASP A 21 -9.36 -24.85 -7.41
CA ASP A 21 -9.56 -26.11 -8.14
C ASP A 21 -9.99 -27.27 -7.21
N ASN A 22 -9.90 -27.07 -5.90
CA ASN A 22 -10.36 -28.05 -4.92
C ASN A 22 -11.85 -27.84 -4.56
N SER A 23 -12.69 -28.87 -4.73
CA SER A 23 -14.09 -28.82 -4.30
C SER A 23 -14.28 -28.52 -2.80
N GLY A 24 -13.30 -28.88 -1.97
CA GLY A 24 -13.24 -28.55 -0.54
C GLY A 24 -13.22 -27.05 -0.26
N TYR A 25 -12.54 -26.27 -1.11
CA TYR A 25 -12.49 -24.81 -1.02
C TYR A 25 -13.90 -24.22 -1.09
N TRP A 26 -14.68 -24.63 -2.11
CA TRP A 26 -16.04 -24.15 -2.31
C TRP A 26 -16.98 -24.60 -1.18
N ALA A 27 -16.79 -25.81 -0.65
CA ALA A 27 -17.53 -26.27 0.53
C ALA A 27 -17.22 -25.39 1.76
N THR A 28 -15.96 -24.99 1.98
CA THR A 28 -15.59 -24.04 3.03
C THR A 28 -16.21 -22.67 2.77
N LEU A 29 -16.17 -22.16 1.54
CA LEU A 29 -16.79 -20.89 1.17
C LEU A 29 -18.28 -20.86 1.51
N LEU A 30 -19.02 -21.92 1.19
CA LEU A 30 -20.45 -22.02 1.53
C LEU A 30 -20.70 -22.02 3.05
N ARG A 31 -19.82 -22.65 3.84
CA ARG A 31 -19.89 -22.60 5.31
C ARG A 31 -19.59 -21.19 5.84
N VAL A 32 -18.62 -20.50 5.26
CA VAL A 32 -18.29 -19.09 5.58
C VAL A 32 -19.50 -18.21 5.26
N ALA A 33 -20.07 -18.34 4.06
CA ALA A 33 -21.25 -17.60 3.62
C ALA A 33 -22.45 -17.80 4.56
N LYS A 34 -22.74 -19.05 4.95
CA LYS A 34 -23.80 -19.38 5.90
C LYS A 34 -23.58 -18.77 7.29
N SER A 35 -22.34 -18.46 7.65
CA SER A 35 -21.95 -17.93 8.97
C SER A 35 -21.94 -16.40 9.04
N ALA A 36 -22.10 -15.71 7.90
CA ALA A 36 -22.08 -14.25 7.80
C ALA A 36 -23.43 -13.71 7.30
N SER A 37 -23.88 -12.57 7.83
CA SER A 37 -25.06 -11.89 7.29
C SER A 37 -24.69 -11.08 6.04
N LEU A 38 -25.65 -10.86 5.15
CA LEU A 38 -25.45 -10.02 3.96
C LEU A 38 -24.96 -8.62 4.34
N ALA A 39 -25.52 -8.02 5.40
CA ALA A 39 -25.06 -6.72 5.91
C ALA A 39 -23.59 -6.74 6.34
N ARG A 40 -23.13 -7.84 6.95
CA ARG A 40 -21.73 -7.99 7.37
C ARG A 40 -20.80 -8.12 6.16
N VAL A 41 -21.21 -8.87 5.13
CA VAL A 41 -20.45 -9.00 3.87
C VAL A 41 -20.39 -7.66 3.14
N ARG A 42 -21.51 -6.93 3.05
CA ARG A 42 -21.56 -5.58 2.44
C ARG A 42 -20.57 -4.60 3.08
N ARG A 43 -20.44 -4.60 4.40
CA ARG A 43 -19.44 -3.77 5.10
C ARG A 43 -18.00 -4.12 4.71
N ALA A 44 -17.72 -5.36 4.33
CA ALA A 44 -16.40 -5.80 3.90
C ALA A 44 -16.09 -5.48 2.43
N LEU A 45 -17.02 -4.91 1.65
CA LEU A 45 -16.79 -4.61 0.23
C LEU A 45 -15.72 -3.55 -0.01
N THR A 46 -15.41 -2.70 0.97
CA THR A 46 -14.38 -1.67 0.83
C THR A 46 -12.97 -2.24 0.59
N ILE A 47 -12.74 -3.53 0.87
CA ILE A 47 -11.47 -4.22 0.55
C ILE A 47 -11.17 -4.21 -0.96
N LEU A 48 -12.22 -4.11 -1.80
CA LEU A 48 -12.11 -4.01 -3.26
C LEU A 48 -11.73 -2.60 -3.74
N GLY A 49 -11.49 -1.65 -2.83
CA GLY A 49 -11.18 -0.26 -3.16
C GLY A 49 -12.37 0.50 -3.76
N ARG A 50 -13.60 0.07 -3.46
CA ARG A 50 -14.85 0.68 -3.94
C ARG A 50 -15.72 1.06 -2.75
N ARG A 51 -16.54 2.10 -2.92
CA ARG A 51 -17.52 2.48 -1.90
C ARG A 51 -18.59 1.40 -1.73
N SER A 52 -19.20 1.33 -0.56
CA SER A 52 -20.20 0.30 -0.23
C SER A 52 -21.48 0.40 -1.06
N ASP A 53 -21.78 1.57 -1.62
CA ASP A 53 -22.92 1.87 -2.50
C ASP A 53 -22.67 1.47 -3.96
N GLU A 54 -21.42 1.53 -4.45
CA GLU A 54 -21.01 0.98 -5.76
C GLU A 54 -20.93 -0.57 -5.78
N GLY A 55 -21.15 -1.20 -4.63
CA GLY A 55 -21.15 -2.64 -4.42
C GLY A 55 -22.29 -3.40 -5.10
N GLU A 56 -23.29 -2.71 -5.66
CA GLU A 56 -24.53 -3.33 -6.17
C GLU A 56 -24.52 -3.71 -7.67
N SER A 57 -23.45 -3.43 -8.44
CA SER A 57 -23.48 -3.71 -9.89
C SER A 57 -23.39 -5.19 -10.26
N ASP A 58 -22.72 -6.02 -9.45
CA ASP A 58 -22.50 -7.45 -9.74
C ASP A 58 -22.41 -8.30 -8.46
N PHE A 59 -23.00 -9.50 -8.48
CA PHE A 59 -23.03 -10.40 -7.33
C PHE A 59 -21.63 -10.95 -6.99
N SER A 60 -20.72 -11.03 -7.96
CA SER A 60 -19.35 -11.48 -7.72
C SER A 60 -18.61 -10.67 -6.66
N LYS A 61 -18.90 -9.37 -6.54
CA LYS A 61 -18.39 -8.53 -5.44
C LYS A 61 -18.75 -9.05 -4.04
N LEU A 62 -19.93 -9.65 -3.86
CA LEU A 62 -20.33 -10.22 -2.56
C LEU A 62 -19.62 -11.55 -2.28
N ILE A 63 -19.22 -12.28 -3.33
CA ILE A 63 -18.47 -13.53 -3.22
C ILE A 63 -17.01 -13.24 -2.83
N TYR A 64 -16.43 -12.13 -3.30
CA TYR A 64 -15.02 -11.83 -3.12
C TYR A 64 -14.55 -11.79 -1.64
N PRO A 65 -15.20 -11.07 -0.71
CA PRO A 65 -14.81 -11.12 0.70
C PRO A 65 -14.91 -12.52 1.31
N LEU A 66 -15.84 -13.34 0.83
CA LEU A 66 -16.01 -14.72 1.29
C LEU A 66 -14.86 -15.61 0.79
N MET A 67 -14.41 -15.41 -0.45
CA MET A 67 -13.22 -16.06 -1.00
C MET A 67 -11.98 -15.70 -0.18
N GLN A 68 -11.73 -14.40 0.06
CA GLN A 68 -10.56 -13.97 0.84
C GLN A 68 -10.54 -14.54 2.28
N VAL A 69 -11.70 -14.68 2.91
CA VAL A 69 -11.81 -15.36 4.22
C VAL A 69 -11.57 -16.87 4.10
N THR A 70 -12.03 -17.48 3.01
CA THR A 70 -11.82 -18.90 2.71
C THR A 70 -10.35 -19.19 2.46
N ASP A 71 -9.64 -18.34 1.71
CA ASP A 71 -8.19 -18.42 1.47
C ASP A 71 -7.42 -18.54 2.80
N ILE A 72 -7.76 -17.72 3.80
CA ILE A 72 -7.10 -17.77 5.12
C ILE A 72 -7.32 -19.13 5.80
N PHE A 73 -8.50 -19.72 5.68
CA PHE A 73 -8.77 -21.04 6.24
C PHE A 73 -8.06 -22.17 5.50
N GLU A 74 -8.05 -22.13 4.17
CA GLU A 74 -7.47 -23.18 3.33
C GLU A 74 -5.94 -23.13 3.32
N LEU A 75 -5.34 -21.93 3.40
CA LEU A 75 -3.89 -21.76 3.57
C LEU A 75 -3.41 -22.19 4.97
N GLY A 76 -4.31 -22.25 5.96
CA GLY A 76 -3.99 -22.68 7.32
C GLY A 76 -3.00 -21.75 8.03
N VAL A 77 -2.98 -20.47 7.71
CA VAL A 77 -2.02 -19.49 8.26
C VAL A 77 -2.39 -19.06 9.67
N ASP A 78 -1.37 -18.85 10.51
CA ASP A 78 -1.53 -18.28 11.86
C ASP A 78 -1.63 -16.75 11.84
N VAL A 79 -0.98 -16.12 10.87
CA VAL A 79 -0.88 -14.67 10.70
C VAL A 79 -1.34 -14.28 9.30
N ALA A 80 -2.26 -13.34 9.23
CA ALA A 80 -2.68 -12.69 8.00
C ALA A 80 -2.09 -11.28 7.96
N LEU A 81 -1.13 -11.08 7.06
CA LEU A 81 -0.50 -9.79 6.80
C LEU A 81 -1.20 -9.12 5.60
N GLY A 82 -1.59 -7.86 5.74
CA GLY A 82 -2.16 -7.08 4.63
C GLY A 82 -2.09 -5.58 4.88
N GLY A 83 -2.53 -4.77 3.92
CA GLY A 83 -2.75 -3.34 4.13
C GLY A 83 -3.90 -3.10 5.12
N THR A 84 -4.00 -1.89 5.68
CA THR A 84 -5.15 -1.50 6.50
C THR A 84 -6.48 -1.60 5.75
N ASP A 85 -6.46 -1.48 4.42
CA ASP A 85 -7.63 -1.72 3.56
C ASP A 85 -8.15 -3.16 3.60
N GLN A 86 -7.34 -4.14 4.04
CA GLN A 86 -7.74 -5.55 4.18
C GLN A 86 -8.34 -5.88 5.55
N ARG A 87 -8.33 -4.93 6.50
CA ARG A 87 -8.78 -5.13 7.89
C ARG A 87 -10.18 -5.72 7.99
N LYS A 88 -11.13 -5.25 7.16
CA LYS A 88 -12.52 -5.71 7.24
C LYS A 88 -12.68 -7.20 6.87
N ALA A 89 -11.87 -7.71 5.94
CA ALA A 89 -11.84 -9.14 5.60
C ALA A 89 -11.22 -9.98 6.72
N HIS A 90 -10.10 -9.53 7.31
CA HIS A 90 -9.49 -10.23 8.45
C HIS A 90 -10.42 -10.26 9.67
N MET A 91 -11.13 -9.17 9.95
CA MET A 91 -12.14 -9.16 11.01
C MET A 91 -13.33 -10.09 10.68
N LEU A 92 -13.76 -10.15 9.42
CA LEU A 92 -14.79 -11.10 8.98
C LEU A 92 -14.33 -12.55 9.19
N GLN A 93 -13.07 -12.87 8.87
CA GLN A 93 -12.49 -14.18 9.13
C GLN A 93 -12.58 -14.54 10.61
N ARG A 94 -12.23 -13.61 11.50
CA ARG A 94 -12.25 -13.84 12.95
C ARG A 94 -13.67 -14.06 13.50
N ASP A 95 -14.65 -13.28 13.01
CA ASP A 95 -16.06 -13.44 13.36
C ASP A 95 -16.61 -14.82 12.91
N VAL A 96 -16.24 -15.25 11.70
CA VAL A 96 -16.66 -16.54 11.13
C VAL A 96 -15.95 -17.70 11.82
N ALA A 97 -14.65 -17.56 12.11
CA ALA A 97 -13.85 -18.58 12.78
C ALA A 97 -14.44 -18.94 14.15
N GLU A 98 -14.94 -17.96 14.89
CA GLU A 98 -15.63 -18.19 16.18
C GLU A 98 -16.87 -19.08 16.03
N LYS A 99 -17.73 -18.77 15.06
CA LYS A 99 -18.96 -19.52 14.78
C LYS A 99 -18.67 -20.94 14.30
N LEU A 100 -17.63 -21.10 13.50
CA LEU A 100 -17.19 -22.39 12.96
C LEU A 100 -16.27 -23.16 13.93
N LYS A 101 -15.97 -22.61 15.11
CA LYS A 101 -15.01 -23.18 16.08
C LYS A 101 -13.65 -23.50 15.43
N LYS A 102 -13.22 -22.64 14.50
CA LYS A 102 -11.92 -22.70 13.81
C LYS A 102 -10.95 -21.68 14.41
N ARG A 103 -9.67 -21.78 14.03
CA ARG A 103 -8.62 -20.86 14.46
C ARG A 103 -8.89 -19.44 13.95
N LYS A 104 -8.82 -18.46 14.85
CA LYS A 104 -8.84 -17.02 14.51
C LYS A 104 -7.44 -16.61 14.09
N VAL A 105 -7.32 -15.96 12.93
CA VAL A 105 -6.02 -15.48 12.45
C VAL A 105 -5.54 -14.28 13.26
N ILE A 106 -4.23 -14.16 13.48
CA ILE A 106 -3.61 -12.92 13.95
C ILE A 106 -3.54 -11.97 12.75
N ALA A 107 -4.26 -10.86 12.81
CA ALA A 107 -4.29 -9.89 11.72
C ALA A 107 -3.24 -8.79 11.96
N ILE A 108 -2.26 -8.67 11.06
CA ILE A 108 -1.25 -7.60 11.07
C ILE A 108 -1.50 -6.70 9.86
N HIS A 109 -1.65 -5.41 10.11
CA HIS A 109 -1.94 -4.44 9.05
C HIS A 109 -0.78 -3.45 8.87
N THR A 110 -0.34 -3.26 7.63
CA THR A 110 0.64 -2.24 7.26
C THR A 110 -0.05 -0.95 6.81
N PRO A 111 0.52 0.22 7.08
CA PRO A 111 -0.02 1.49 6.61
C PRO A 111 -0.04 1.54 5.07
N LEU A 112 -1.00 2.26 4.52
CA LEU A 112 -1.09 2.52 3.08
C LEU A 112 -0.34 3.81 2.77
N ILE A 113 0.53 3.77 1.76
CA ILE A 113 1.20 4.99 1.31
C ILE A 113 0.18 5.82 0.51
N PRO A 114 -0.04 7.10 0.90
CA PRO A 114 -1.00 7.96 0.23
C PRO A 114 -0.55 8.31 -1.20
N SER A 115 -1.53 8.65 -2.03
CA SER A 115 -1.36 9.24 -3.35
C SER A 115 -0.42 10.45 -3.30
N LEU A 116 0.42 10.62 -4.31
CA LEU A 116 1.28 11.79 -4.44
C LEU A 116 0.49 13.10 -4.57
N GLN A 117 -0.79 13.05 -4.95
CA GLN A 117 -1.67 14.23 -4.95
C GLN A 117 -2.04 14.69 -3.52
N GLY A 118 -1.78 13.85 -2.52
CA GLY A 118 -2.15 14.09 -1.12
C GLY A 118 -3.65 14.11 -0.90
N LEU A 119 -4.04 14.49 0.32
CA LEU A 119 -5.44 14.73 0.71
C LEU A 119 -5.89 16.18 0.39
N GLY A 120 -5.02 16.99 -0.23
CA GLY A 120 -5.26 18.40 -0.48
C GLY A 120 -5.42 19.22 0.82
N ARG A 121 -6.16 20.34 0.74
CA ARG A 121 -6.53 21.20 1.88
C ARG A 121 -7.83 20.75 2.54
N MET A 122 -8.09 19.44 2.62
CA MET A 122 -9.27 18.96 3.34
C MET A 122 -9.06 19.15 4.84
N ASP A 123 -10.09 19.70 5.50
CA ASP A 123 -10.13 19.76 6.96
C ASP A 123 -10.42 18.36 7.49
N LEU A 124 -9.43 17.77 8.15
CA LEU A 124 -9.54 16.43 8.74
C LEU A 124 -10.10 16.49 10.17
N THR A 125 -10.34 17.69 10.71
CA THR A 125 -10.82 17.86 12.08
C THR A 125 -12.28 17.43 12.22
N GLY A 126 -12.56 16.60 13.24
CA GLY A 126 -13.92 16.14 13.54
C GLY A 126 -14.45 15.01 12.66
N LEU A 127 -13.64 14.45 11.75
CA LEU A 127 -13.98 13.21 11.05
C LEU A 127 -13.98 12.03 12.03
N SER A 128 -14.95 11.11 11.89
CA SER A 128 -14.89 9.83 12.61
C SER A 128 -13.73 8.98 12.09
N GLU A 129 -13.26 8.04 12.89
CA GLU A 129 -12.20 7.11 12.46
C GLU A 129 -12.58 6.38 11.17
N GLU A 130 -13.85 6.00 11.01
CA GLU A 130 -14.34 5.35 9.80
C GLU A 130 -14.28 6.27 8.58
N ALA A 131 -14.67 7.54 8.73
CA ALA A 131 -14.62 8.51 7.65
C ALA A 131 -13.18 8.83 7.23
N LEU A 132 -12.25 8.86 8.19
CA LEU A 132 -10.83 9.02 7.91
C LEU A 132 -10.25 7.80 7.18
N GLU A 133 -10.58 6.58 7.61
CA GLU A 133 -10.18 5.35 6.93
C GLU A 133 -10.69 5.31 5.48
N GLU A 134 -11.95 5.67 5.25
CA GLU A 134 -12.54 5.74 3.91
C GLU A 134 -11.84 6.78 3.03
N LEU A 135 -11.59 7.97 3.57
CA LEU A 135 -10.87 9.03 2.86
C LEU A 135 -9.44 8.59 2.49
N MET A 136 -8.72 7.95 3.41
CA MET A 136 -7.38 7.42 3.15
C MET A 136 -7.40 6.29 2.11
N MET A 137 -8.43 5.44 2.12
CA MET A 137 -8.60 4.38 1.11
C MET A 137 -8.86 4.96 -0.29
N GLU A 138 -9.63 6.05 -0.40
CA GLU A 138 -9.87 6.75 -1.67
C GLU A 138 -8.61 7.43 -2.21
N HIS A 139 -7.74 7.92 -1.32
CA HIS A 139 -6.55 8.68 -1.67
C HIS A 139 -5.27 7.88 -1.53
N LYS A 140 -5.33 6.54 -1.59
CA LYS A 140 -4.13 5.68 -1.63
C LYS A 140 -3.48 5.73 -3.02
N MET A 141 -2.18 5.41 -3.10
CA MET A 141 -1.55 5.20 -4.41
C MET A 141 -2.26 4.08 -5.18
N SER A 142 -2.66 4.38 -6.41
CA SER A 142 -3.43 3.47 -7.27
C SER A 142 -2.92 3.52 -8.70
N LYS A 143 -3.03 2.37 -9.39
CA LYS A 143 -2.75 2.27 -10.83
C LYS A 143 -3.70 3.10 -11.69
N SER A 144 -4.88 3.45 -11.19
CA SER A 144 -5.90 4.20 -11.94
C SER A 144 -5.52 5.66 -12.20
N LYS A 145 -4.53 6.20 -11.46
CA LYS A 145 -3.97 7.54 -11.65
C LYS A 145 -2.45 7.43 -11.69
N PRO A 146 -1.86 7.07 -12.85
CA PRO A 146 -0.43 6.78 -12.96
C PRO A 146 0.48 7.93 -12.51
N GLU A 147 0.02 9.18 -12.65
CA GLU A 147 0.71 10.40 -12.20
C GLU A 147 0.75 10.55 -10.68
N SER A 148 -0.17 9.89 -9.97
CA SER A 148 -0.27 9.97 -8.52
C SER A 148 0.40 8.81 -7.78
N ALA A 149 1.01 7.87 -8.51
CA ALA A 149 1.69 6.69 -7.98
C ALA A 149 3.09 6.50 -8.57
N ILE A 150 4.00 5.97 -7.76
CA ILE A 150 5.37 5.61 -8.20
C ILE A 150 5.42 4.10 -8.42
N PHE A 151 5.79 3.70 -9.64
CA PHE A 151 5.92 2.29 -10.00
C PHE A 151 7.38 1.84 -9.88
N VAL A 152 7.58 0.57 -9.52
CA VAL A 152 8.92 -0.04 -9.46
C VAL A 152 9.63 -0.10 -10.81
N THR A 153 8.90 0.13 -11.91
CA THR A 153 9.39 0.19 -13.29
C THR A 153 9.58 1.62 -13.81
N ASP A 154 9.23 2.65 -13.04
CA ASP A 154 9.42 4.05 -13.46
C ASP A 154 10.92 4.36 -13.61
N SER A 155 11.28 5.13 -14.65
CA SER A 155 12.64 5.60 -14.84
C SER A 155 13.02 6.65 -13.78
N ASP A 156 14.32 6.91 -13.65
CA ASP A 156 14.84 7.92 -12.74
C ASP A 156 14.22 9.30 -13.01
N GLU A 157 14.04 9.69 -14.28
CA GLU A 157 13.40 10.96 -14.63
C GLU A 157 11.94 11.01 -14.22
N VAL A 158 11.20 9.91 -14.44
CA VAL A 158 9.77 9.81 -14.08
C VAL A 158 9.58 9.87 -12.56
N ILE A 159 10.44 9.17 -11.80
CA ILE A 159 10.41 9.23 -10.33
C ILE A 159 10.65 10.66 -9.85
N ARG A 160 11.67 11.35 -10.38
CA ARG A 160 11.95 12.75 -10.03
C ARG A 160 10.77 13.66 -10.35
N ASP A 161 10.23 13.57 -11.57
CA ASP A 161 9.10 14.40 -12.00
C ASP A 161 7.86 14.21 -11.12
N LYS A 162 7.50 12.96 -10.82
CA LYS A 162 6.35 12.62 -9.96
C LYS A 162 6.54 13.16 -8.53
N VAL A 163 7.69 12.93 -7.92
CA VAL A 163 7.97 13.41 -6.55
C VAL A 163 8.02 14.94 -6.50
N LEU A 164 8.59 15.58 -7.53
CA LEU A 164 8.63 17.03 -7.64
C LEU A 164 7.22 17.65 -7.75
N LYS A 165 6.29 16.98 -8.44
CA LYS A 165 4.88 17.38 -8.55
C LYS A 165 4.01 17.00 -7.36
N ALA A 166 4.50 16.14 -6.46
CA ALA A 166 3.73 15.67 -5.32
C ALA A 166 3.29 16.80 -4.38
N TYR A 167 2.16 16.61 -3.70
CA TYR A 167 1.69 17.49 -2.65
C TYR A 167 2.69 17.50 -1.49
N CYS A 168 3.23 18.67 -1.16
CA CYS A 168 4.19 18.85 -0.05
C CYS A 168 4.15 20.30 0.44
N PRO A 169 3.02 20.73 1.03
CA PRO A 169 2.89 22.08 1.58
C PRO A 169 3.96 22.38 2.64
N PRO A 170 4.52 23.60 2.70
CA PRO A 170 5.53 23.95 3.68
C PRO A 170 4.99 23.85 5.11
N ARG A 171 5.78 23.25 6.01
CA ARG A 171 5.50 23.08 7.46
C ARG A 171 4.28 22.23 7.82
N ILE A 172 3.55 21.71 6.84
CA ILE A 172 2.41 20.82 7.06
C ILE A 172 2.86 19.36 6.91
N VAL A 173 2.75 18.62 8.01
CA VAL A 173 3.19 17.22 8.12
C VAL A 173 2.06 16.25 7.83
N GLU A 174 0.86 16.54 8.34
CA GLU A 174 -0.31 15.69 8.20
C GLU A 174 -0.78 15.63 6.74
N GLY A 175 -1.12 14.43 6.26
CA GLY A 175 -1.54 14.20 4.88
C GLY A 175 -0.48 14.50 3.80
N ASN A 176 0.79 14.68 4.18
CA ASN A 176 1.88 14.98 3.26
C ASN A 176 2.52 13.68 2.72
N PRO A 177 2.26 13.30 1.45
CA PRO A 177 2.72 12.02 0.91
C PRO A 177 4.24 11.89 0.85
N VAL A 178 4.99 12.99 0.68
CA VAL A 178 6.46 12.95 0.65
C VAL A 178 7.02 12.57 2.02
N ILE A 179 6.41 13.07 3.09
CA ILE A 179 6.78 12.71 4.46
C ILE A 179 6.38 11.26 4.76
N GLU A 180 5.18 10.83 4.37
CA GLU A 180 4.73 9.45 4.59
C GLU A 180 5.60 8.42 3.86
N ILE A 181 6.07 8.75 2.65
CA ILE A 181 7.09 7.95 1.95
C ILE A 181 8.37 7.85 2.79
N ALA A 182 8.88 8.98 3.31
CA ALA A 182 10.09 8.98 4.12
C ALA A 182 9.92 8.13 5.40
N LYS A 183 8.81 8.31 6.12
CA LYS A 183 8.45 7.53 7.32
C LYS A 183 8.41 6.03 7.06
N HIS A 184 7.71 5.61 6.02
CA HIS A 184 7.39 4.19 5.82
C HIS A 184 8.40 3.43 4.96
N LEU A 185 9.21 4.11 4.15
CA LEU A 185 10.23 3.49 3.30
C LEU A 185 11.67 3.79 3.73
N ILE A 186 11.98 4.99 4.21
CA ILE A 186 13.36 5.40 4.52
C ILE A 186 13.72 5.03 5.96
N PHE A 187 12.88 5.41 6.92
CA PHE A 187 13.13 5.16 8.34
C PHE A 187 12.75 3.76 8.83
N ARG A 188 12.42 2.85 7.90
CA ARG A 188 12.07 1.45 8.20
C ARG A 188 13.29 0.53 8.30
N GLY A 189 14.40 0.88 7.66
CA GLY A 189 15.63 0.08 7.64
C GLY A 189 16.45 0.16 8.93
N GLU A 190 17.64 -0.46 8.93
CA GLU A 190 18.59 -0.39 10.05
C GLU A 190 19.35 0.95 10.07
N GLU A 191 19.74 1.47 8.90
CA GLU A 191 20.52 2.71 8.79
C GLU A 191 19.71 3.98 9.09
N ARG A 192 18.40 3.97 8.80
CA ARG A 192 17.42 5.04 9.10
C ARG A 192 17.89 6.46 8.75
N LYS A 193 18.69 6.62 7.70
CA LYS A 193 19.29 7.90 7.34
C LYS A 193 18.66 8.48 6.09
N LEU A 194 18.25 9.75 6.14
CA LEU A 194 17.91 10.57 4.99
C LEU A 194 18.89 11.74 4.90
N THR A 195 19.71 11.75 3.86
CA THR A 195 20.61 12.87 3.56
C THR A 195 19.87 13.89 2.70
N ILE A 196 19.72 15.11 3.20
CA ILE A 196 19.09 16.23 2.48
C ILE A 196 20.21 17.18 2.05
N ASP A 197 20.60 17.08 0.78
CA ASP A 197 21.59 17.97 0.19
C ASP A 197 20.96 19.32 -0.14
N ARG A 198 21.49 20.39 0.47
CA ARG A 198 21.04 21.76 0.26
C ARG A 198 22.25 22.70 0.27
N PRO A 199 22.24 23.75 -0.57
CA PRO A 199 23.32 24.73 -0.62
C PRO A 199 23.65 25.34 0.75
N GLN A 200 24.91 25.73 0.97
CA GLN A 200 25.36 26.35 2.23
C GLN A 200 24.51 27.58 2.62
N LYS A 201 24.08 28.38 1.62
CA LYS A 201 23.20 29.55 1.80
C LYS A 201 21.81 29.23 2.37
N PHE A 202 21.39 27.97 2.32
CA PHE A 202 20.13 27.46 2.87
C PHE A 202 20.33 26.52 4.08
N GLY A 203 21.52 26.57 4.70
CA GLY A 203 21.83 25.82 5.92
C GLY A 203 22.67 24.55 5.71
N GLY A 204 23.17 24.28 4.50
CA GLY A 204 24.10 23.19 4.19
C GLY A 204 23.51 21.78 4.32
N PRO A 205 24.18 20.72 3.82
CA PRO A 205 23.67 19.36 3.88
C PRO A 205 23.29 18.95 5.32
N ILE A 206 22.15 18.28 5.47
CA ILE A 206 21.68 17.79 6.77
C ILE A 206 21.33 16.31 6.69
N ASP A 207 21.75 15.56 7.69
CA ASP A 207 21.40 14.16 7.87
C ASP A 207 20.26 14.06 8.89
N VAL A 208 19.18 13.37 8.51
CA VAL A 208 18.03 13.10 9.37
C VAL A 208 18.00 11.60 9.68
N TRP A 209 17.90 11.25 10.95
CA TRP A 209 18.06 9.86 11.43
C TRP A 209 16.78 9.21 11.96
N SER A 210 15.70 9.99 12.09
CA SER A 210 14.42 9.47 12.55
C SER A 210 13.22 10.21 11.96
N GLN A 211 12.07 9.54 11.99
CA GLN A 211 10.79 10.14 11.62
C GLN A 211 10.46 11.35 12.49
N GLU A 212 10.69 11.28 13.80
CA GLU A 212 10.41 12.35 14.75
C GLU A 212 11.28 13.58 14.45
N GLU A 213 12.54 13.36 14.10
CA GLU A 213 13.45 14.41 13.67
C GLU A 213 12.99 15.07 12.36
N LEU A 214 12.64 14.27 11.35
CA LEU A 214 12.12 14.79 10.07
C LEU A 214 10.89 15.68 10.30
N VAL A 215 9.93 15.18 11.10
CA VAL A 215 8.68 15.90 11.40
C VAL A 215 8.98 17.23 12.09
N ARG A 216 9.85 17.25 13.09
CA ARG A 216 10.23 18.46 13.82
C ARG A 216 10.92 19.49 12.91
N LEU A 217 11.89 19.07 12.11
CA LEU A 217 12.66 19.94 11.23
C LEU A 217 11.79 20.50 10.08
N TYR A 218 10.86 19.70 9.56
CA TYR A 218 9.93 20.14 8.53
C TYR A 218 8.88 21.11 9.08
N ALA A 219 8.26 20.80 10.23
CA ALA A 219 7.23 21.64 10.86
C ALA A 219 7.77 23.01 11.30
N SER A 220 9.01 23.06 11.79
CA SER A 220 9.71 24.31 12.12
C SER A 220 10.14 25.13 10.89
N GLY A 221 10.08 24.55 9.69
CA GLY A 221 10.49 25.19 8.44
C GLY A 221 11.98 25.21 8.19
N VAL A 222 12.76 24.40 8.92
CA VAL A 222 14.19 24.21 8.68
C VAL A 222 14.42 23.48 7.36
N ILE A 223 13.60 22.47 7.06
CA ILE A 223 13.63 21.76 5.78
C ILE A 223 12.60 22.37 4.84
N HIS A 224 13.05 22.82 3.67
CA HIS A 224 12.17 23.33 2.62
C HIS A 224 11.55 22.16 1.83
N PRO A 225 10.30 22.28 1.33
CA PRO A 225 9.65 21.22 0.55
C PRO A 225 10.46 20.73 -0.66
N LEU A 226 11.13 21.64 -1.36
CA LEU A 226 11.94 21.28 -2.53
C LEU A 226 13.12 20.38 -2.16
N ASP A 227 13.80 20.69 -1.06
CA ASP A 227 14.96 19.92 -0.59
C ASP A 227 14.51 18.52 -0.16
N LEU A 228 13.39 18.44 0.57
CA LEU A 228 12.81 17.16 0.97
C LEU A 228 12.41 16.30 -0.25
N LYS A 229 11.74 16.90 -1.24
CA LYS A 229 11.34 16.21 -2.47
C LYS A 229 12.55 15.65 -3.22
N ASN A 230 13.61 16.44 -3.37
CA ASN A 230 14.83 16.00 -4.04
C ASN A 230 15.50 14.84 -3.29
N ALA A 231 15.61 14.93 -1.96
CA ALA A 231 16.19 13.88 -1.14
C ALA A 231 15.39 12.57 -1.23
N VAL A 232 14.05 12.65 -1.12
CA VAL A 232 13.16 11.48 -1.25
C VAL A 232 13.22 10.88 -2.65
N ALA A 233 13.25 11.71 -3.70
CA ALA A 233 13.36 11.23 -5.08
C ALA A 233 14.66 10.45 -5.29
N ASN A 234 15.80 10.98 -4.84
CA ASN A 234 17.10 10.31 -4.96
C ASN A 234 17.11 8.98 -4.19
N TYR A 235 16.60 8.97 -2.95
CA TYR A 235 16.47 7.72 -2.19
C TYR A 235 15.64 6.67 -2.95
N LEU A 236 14.47 7.05 -3.48
CA LEU A 236 13.61 6.12 -4.21
C LEU A 236 14.29 5.57 -5.47
N ILE A 237 15.06 6.40 -6.17
CA ILE A 237 15.82 6.00 -7.36
C ILE A 237 16.83 4.92 -7.02
N ASP A 238 17.61 5.14 -5.95
CA ASP A 238 18.62 4.20 -5.47
C ASP A 238 17.98 2.92 -4.94
N PHE A 239 16.91 3.04 -4.15
CA PHE A 239 16.14 1.91 -3.63
C PHE A 239 15.57 1.02 -4.75
N MET A 240 15.04 1.62 -5.81
CA MET A 240 14.42 0.87 -6.92
C MET A 240 15.43 0.38 -7.96
N LYS A 241 16.66 0.92 -7.98
CA LYS A 241 17.71 0.54 -8.93
C LYS A 241 17.94 -0.97 -9.06
N PRO A 242 18.19 -1.75 -7.97
CA PRO A 242 18.40 -3.19 -8.09
C PRO A 242 17.15 -3.94 -8.59
N ILE A 243 15.95 -3.41 -8.33
CA ILE A 243 14.70 -3.97 -8.85
C ILE A 243 14.64 -3.77 -10.36
N ARG A 244 14.88 -2.54 -10.84
CA ARG A 244 14.91 -2.20 -12.27
C ARG A 244 15.97 -3.01 -13.01
N GLU A 245 17.18 -3.09 -12.49
CA GLU A 245 18.26 -3.86 -13.10
C GLU A 245 17.87 -5.34 -13.28
N LYS A 246 17.28 -5.99 -12.27
CA LYS A 246 16.81 -7.38 -12.39
C LYS A 246 15.65 -7.51 -13.40
N LEU A 247 14.72 -6.56 -13.43
CA LEU A 247 13.57 -6.58 -14.34
C LEU A 247 13.96 -6.36 -15.81
N PHE A 248 14.85 -5.40 -16.09
CA PHE A 248 15.20 -4.99 -17.45
C PHE A 248 16.38 -5.77 -18.04
N SER A 249 17.18 -6.47 -17.24
CA SER A 249 18.22 -7.38 -17.75
C SER A 249 17.66 -8.66 -18.34
N ASN A 250 16.54 -9.18 -17.81
CA ASN A 250 15.87 -10.36 -18.33
C ASN A 250 14.93 -9.99 -19.49
N ARG A 251 15.05 -10.70 -20.63
CA ARG A 251 14.20 -10.49 -21.81
C ARG A 251 12.74 -10.84 -21.54
N GLU A 252 12.47 -11.96 -20.88
CA GLU A 252 11.11 -12.43 -20.58
C GLU A 252 10.35 -11.43 -19.71
N TYR A 253 11.01 -10.90 -18.67
CA TYR A 253 10.42 -9.90 -17.79
C TYR A 253 10.09 -8.61 -18.53
N ARG A 254 10.93 -8.19 -19.48
CA ARG A 254 10.64 -7.02 -20.32
C ARG A 254 9.40 -7.22 -21.18
N GLU A 255 9.28 -8.36 -21.84
CA GLU A 255 8.13 -8.69 -22.68
C GLU A 255 6.83 -8.68 -21.84
N VAL A 256 6.87 -9.26 -20.62
CA VAL A 256 5.74 -9.22 -19.69
C VAL A 256 5.41 -7.80 -19.23
N ILE A 257 6.42 -6.99 -18.90
CA ILE A 257 6.22 -5.58 -18.50
C ILE A 257 5.59 -4.78 -19.63
N GLU A 258 5.99 -4.98 -20.88
CA GLU A 258 5.41 -4.30 -22.04
C GLU A 258 3.92 -4.66 -22.20
N VAL A 259 3.57 -5.94 -22.07
CA VAL A 259 2.17 -6.39 -22.14
C VAL A 259 1.34 -5.75 -21.03
N ILE A 260 1.82 -5.81 -19.78
CA ILE A 260 1.13 -5.22 -18.63
C ILE A 260 0.97 -3.71 -18.81
N SER A 261 2.01 -3.03 -19.28
CA SER A 261 2.02 -1.56 -19.44
C SER A 261 1.04 -1.07 -20.51
N ARG A 262 0.68 -1.91 -21.49
CA ARG A 262 -0.36 -1.59 -22.49
C ARG A 262 -1.77 -1.69 -21.91
N SER A 263 -1.97 -2.54 -20.91
CA SER A 263 -3.27 -2.74 -20.25
C SER A 263 -3.52 -1.75 -19.11
N VAL A 264 -2.50 -1.07 -18.61
CA VAL A 264 -2.66 0.06 -17.70
C VAL A 264 -2.95 1.28 -18.55
N SER A 265 -4.23 1.67 -18.63
CA SER A 265 -4.65 2.92 -19.26
C SER A 265 -3.83 4.08 -18.69
N ARG A 266 -2.89 4.61 -19.48
CA ARG A 266 -2.21 5.87 -19.19
C ARG A 266 -3.09 7.04 -19.59
#